data_AF-A0A8S9WDW5-F1
#
_entry.id   AF-A0A8S9WDW5-F1
#
_cell.length_a   1.000
_cell.length_b   1.000
_cell.length_c   1.000
_cell.angle_alpha   90.00
_cell.angle_beta   90.00
_cell.angle_gamma   90.00
#
_symmetry.space_group_name_H-M   'P 1'
#
loop_
_entity.id
_entity.type
_entity.pdbx_description
1 polymer ?
#
loop_
_entity_poly.entity_id
_entity_poly.type
_entity_poly.pdbx_seq_one_letter_code
_entity_poly.pdbx_strand_id
1 'polypeptide(L)'
;MLKTNQSSKRNNGSASKLMGCCYLLNIYLKDKVSSWSFEEKNRVAENLALATDFIKGNAKKYNINLTILQGNFGYENDIQYPDVIPVNMFENPQWTEDIFKIIGYCSGNGAVKHIKNELKVDQIVTILHINKMGTSYNLTYYNGIDPMYYAERVVMFYKYEDGGPTCAASYAHEVLHSFGAGELYFPYDSSKERMKLAQEYFPNDILFRVDYEINNLTIGEYTAYRIGWLQVLNPKYQVFEDEG
;
A
#
# COMPACT_ATOMS: atom_id res chain seq x y z
N MET A 1 -15.25 -8.20 -18.24
CA MET A 1 -15.00 -8.49 -16.83
C MET A 1 -13.59 -8.01 -16.56
N LEU A 2 -13.37 -6.94 -15.77
CA LEU A 2 -12.03 -6.52 -15.36
C LEU A 2 -11.50 -7.63 -14.45
N LYS A 3 -10.83 -8.62 -15.03
CA LYS A 3 -10.11 -9.61 -14.25
C LYS A 3 -8.93 -8.89 -13.61
N THR A 4 -8.90 -8.89 -12.30
CA THR A 4 -7.73 -8.53 -11.52
C THR A 4 -6.58 -9.44 -11.92
N ASN A 5 -5.41 -8.88 -12.22
CA ASN A 5 -4.21 -9.68 -12.47
C ASN A 5 -3.46 -9.91 -11.16
N GLN A 6 -4.15 -10.45 -10.13
CA GLN A 6 -3.58 -10.51 -8.78
C GLN A 6 -2.32 -11.36 -8.77
N SER A 7 -2.34 -12.56 -9.37
CA SER A 7 -1.22 -13.51 -9.36
C SER A 7 0.10 -12.90 -9.84
N SER A 8 0.04 -12.04 -10.87
CA SER A 8 1.22 -11.40 -11.47
C SER A 8 1.95 -10.36 -10.60
N LYS A 9 1.36 -9.96 -9.46
CA LYS A 9 1.92 -8.96 -8.54
C LYS A 9 2.87 -9.54 -7.50
N ARG A 10 2.84 -10.86 -7.27
CA ARG A 10 3.65 -11.51 -6.23
C ARG A 10 5.13 -11.53 -6.61
N ASN A 11 6.01 -11.26 -5.63
CA ASN A 11 7.47 -11.30 -5.79
C ASN A 11 8.02 -10.34 -6.86
N ASN A 12 7.45 -9.15 -6.99
CA ASN A 12 7.81 -8.22 -8.07
C ASN A 12 7.96 -6.76 -7.58
N GLY A 13 8.49 -5.88 -8.43
CA GLY A 13 8.60 -4.45 -8.12
C GLY A 13 9.64 -4.12 -7.04
N SER A 14 9.59 -2.88 -6.54
CA SER A 14 10.47 -2.40 -5.46
C SER A 14 10.08 -2.96 -4.08
N ALA A 15 8.88 -3.51 -3.94
CA ALA A 15 8.32 -4.10 -2.73
C ALA A 15 7.88 -5.55 -2.95
N SER A 16 8.81 -6.39 -3.39
CA SER A 16 8.56 -7.77 -3.79
C SER A 16 8.10 -8.72 -2.67
N LYS A 17 8.61 -8.56 -1.45
CA LYS A 17 8.32 -9.44 -0.30
C LYS A 17 8.34 -8.63 0.99
N LEU A 18 7.36 -8.77 1.86
CA LEU A 18 7.28 -8.01 3.12
C LEU A 18 8.17 -8.64 4.21
N MET A 19 9.46 -8.79 3.97
CA MET A 19 10.41 -9.41 4.90
C MET A 19 11.78 -8.75 4.82
N GLY A 20 12.63 -9.00 5.81
CA GLY A 20 13.93 -8.34 5.91
C GLY A 20 13.76 -6.87 6.31
N CYS A 21 14.55 -5.98 5.71
CA CYS A 21 14.49 -4.54 5.95
C CYS A 21 13.65 -3.83 4.88
N CYS A 22 12.44 -3.43 5.23
CA CYS A 22 11.54 -2.66 4.37
C CYS A 22 11.59 -1.18 4.74
N TYR A 23 11.56 -0.30 3.74
CA TYR A 23 11.55 1.14 3.93
C TYR A 23 10.26 1.77 3.40
N LEU A 24 9.56 2.53 4.23
CA LEU A 24 8.43 3.34 3.83
C LEU A 24 8.89 4.79 3.65
N LEU A 25 8.89 5.26 2.40
CA LEU A 25 9.17 6.65 2.06
C LEU A 25 7.87 7.44 2.11
N ASN A 26 7.65 8.19 3.18
CA ASN A 26 6.48 9.06 3.33
C ASN A 26 6.72 10.42 2.67
N ILE A 27 5.78 10.88 1.86
CA ILE A 27 5.84 12.20 1.22
C ILE A 27 4.53 12.94 1.50
N TYR A 28 4.60 14.01 2.29
CA TYR A 28 3.46 14.86 2.61
C TYR A 28 3.30 15.95 1.56
N LEU A 29 2.19 15.90 0.84
CA LEU A 29 1.91 16.78 -0.29
C LEU A 29 0.90 17.85 0.08
N LYS A 30 1.18 19.09 -0.34
CA LYS A 30 0.17 20.14 -0.50
C LYS A 30 0.01 20.48 -1.96
N ASP A 31 -1.12 21.07 -2.29
CA ASP A 31 -1.46 21.45 -3.65
C ASP A 31 -2.15 22.82 -3.67
N LYS A 32 -2.78 23.21 -4.78
CA LYS A 32 -3.45 24.52 -4.88
C LYS A 32 -4.65 24.70 -3.93
N VAL A 33 -5.23 23.62 -3.42
CA VAL A 33 -6.51 23.63 -2.71
C VAL A 33 -6.49 22.89 -1.37
N SER A 34 -5.37 22.26 -1.02
CA SER A 34 -5.20 21.47 0.20
C SER A 34 -3.78 21.60 0.76
N SER A 35 -3.68 21.58 2.08
CA SER A 35 -2.43 21.68 2.85
C SER A 35 -2.59 20.98 4.18
N TRP A 36 -1.47 20.66 4.84
CA TRP A 36 -1.49 19.96 6.12
C TRP A 36 -1.33 20.91 7.30
N SER A 37 -2.04 20.63 8.39
CA SER A 37 -1.64 21.08 9.72
C SER A 37 -0.62 20.12 10.35
N PHE A 38 0.08 20.57 11.39
CA PHE A 38 1.01 19.72 12.14
C PHE A 38 0.29 18.56 12.86
N GLU A 39 -0.88 18.85 13.44
CA GLU A 39 -1.73 17.88 14.13
C GLU A 39 -2.22 16.79 13.17
N GLU A 40 -2.58 17.15 11.94
CA GLU A 40 -3.00 16.19 10.91
C GLU A 40 -1.86 15.26 10.52
N LYS A 41 -0.63 15.79 10.36
CA LYS A 41 0.55 14.95 10.08
C LYS A 41 0.91 14.03 11.23
N ASN A 42 0.81 14.52 12.47
CA ASN A 42 1.01 13.67 13.65
C ASN A 42 0.01 12.53 13.67
N ARG A 43 -1.26 12.78 13.33
CA ARG A 43 -2.28 11.73 13.25
C ARG A 43 -1.98 10.70 12.15
N VAL A 44 -1.46 11.14 11.01
CA VAL A 44 -0.96 10.23 9.95
C VAL A 44 0.20 9.38 10.48
N ALA A 45 1.16 10.00 11.17
CA ALA A 45 2.32 9.30 11.74
C ALA A 45 1.92 8.28 12.81
N GLU A 46 0.97 8.61 13.69
CA GLU A 46 0.39 7.70 14.68
C GLU A 46 -0.30 6.52 14.01
N ASN A 47 -1.13 6.76 13.00
CA ASN A 47 -1.79 5.70 12.23
C ASN A 47 -0.78 4.78 11.52
N LEU A 48 0.28 5.33 10.92
CA LEU A 48 1.36 4.55 10.32
C LEU A 48 2.14 3.74 11.36
N ALA A 49 2.39 4.28 12.55
CA ALA A 49 3.02 3.55 13.64
C ALA A 49 2.18 2.33 14.03
N LEU A 50 0.87 2.52 14.24
CA LEU A 50 -0.06 1.42 14.53
C LEU A 50 -0.15 0.40 13.40
N ALA A 51 -0.21 0.86 12.15
CA ALA A 51 -0.23 -0.02 10.97
C ALA A 51 1.03 -0.88 10.86
N THR A 52 2.21 -0.27 11.03
CA THR A 52 3.49 -0.98 10.95
C THR A 52 3.68 -1.93 12.13
N ASP A 53 3.22 -1.57 13.34
CA ASP A 53 3.23 -2.45 14.50
C ASP A 53 2.29 -3.65 14.32
N PHE A 54 1.10 -3.45 13.76
CA PHE A 54 0.18 -4.52 13.38
C PHE A 54 0.82 -5.49 12.38
N ILE A 55 1.46 -4.97 11.32
CA ILE A 55 2.13 -5.79 10.31
C ILE A 55 3.27 -6.59 10.95
N LYS A 56 4.17 -5.94 11.71
CA LYS A 56 5.27 -6.62 12.42
C LYS A 56 4.76 -7.66 13.41
N GLY A 57 3.66 -7.37 14.12
CA GLY A 57 3.02 -8.29 15.05
C GLY A 57 2.49 -9.54 14.37
N ASN A 58 1.87 -9.41 13.19
CA ASN A 58 1.44 -10.55 12.40
C ASN A 58 2.62 -11.30 11.76
N ALA A 59 3.66 -10.60 11.29
CA ALA A 59 4.87 -11.22 10.73
C ALA A 59 5.51 -12.22 11.73
N LYS A 60 5.55 -11.87 13.02
CA LYS A 60 6.03 -12.76 14.09
C LYS A 60 5.24 -14.07 14.19
N LYS A 61 3.92 -14.04 13.96
CA LYS A 61 3.07 -15.26 13.97
C LYS A 61 3.47 -16.25 12.87
N TYR A 62 4.01 -15.74 11.77
CA TYR A 62 4.53 -16.51 10.65
C TYR A 62 6.05 -16.76 10.73
N ASN A 63 6.71 -16.43 11.85
CA ASN A 63 8.16 -16.54 12.05
C ASN A 63 8.99 -15.73 11.02
N ILE A 64 8.46 -14.59 10.58
CA ILE A 64 9.14 -13.72 9.63
C ILE A 64 9.93 -12.64 10.38
N ASN A 65 11.21 -12.52 10.04
CA ASN A 65 12.02 -11.38 10.45
C ASN A 65 11.67 -10.17 9.57
N LEU A 66 11.10 -9.14 10.17
CA LEU A 66 10.67 -7.93 9.49
C LEU A 66 11.06 -6.70 10.32
N THR A 67 11.85 -5.83 9.69
CA THR A 67 12.12 -4.48 10.15
C THR A 67 11.50 -3.50 9.18
N ILE A 68 10.73 -2.53 9.69
CA ILE A 68 10.18 -1.44 8.89
C ILE A 68 10.84 -0.15 9.34
N LEU A 69 11.61 0.45 8.44
CA LEU A 69 12.18 1.78 8.58
C LEU A 69 11.28 2.79 7.87
N GLN A 70 11.31 4.04 8.32
CA GLN A 70 10.54 5.12 7.70
C GLN A 70 11.43 6.34 7.49
N GLY A 71 11.16 7.09 6.43
CA GLY A 71 11.67 8.44 6.27
C GLY A 71 10.62 9.34 5.64
N ASN A 72 10.88 10.64 5.70
CA ASN A 72 9.87 11.64 5.38
C ASN A 72 10.43 12.73 4.47
N PHE A 73 9.66 13.09 3.45
CA PHE A 73 9.70 14.38 2.78
C PHE A 73 8.40 15.12 3.10
N GLY A 74 8.47 16.43 3.28
CA GLY A 74 7.25 17.20 3.51
C GLY A 74 6.77 17.29 4.96
N TYR A 75 7.43 16.64 5.93
CA TYR A 75 6.95 16.59 7.31
C TYR A 75 6.99 17.96 8.01
N GLU A 76 8.15 18.63 7.97
CA GLU A 76 8.30 19.98 8.50
C GLU A 76 7.73 21.03 7.55
N ASN A 77 7.99 20.87 6.24
CA ASN A 77 7.53 21.78 5.20
C ASN A 77 6.98 20.97 4.03
N ASP A 78 5.66 21.00 3.82
CA ASP A 78 4.95 20.24 2.79
C ASP A 78 5.61 20.37 1.41
N ILE A 79 5.64 19.27 0.67
CA ILE A 79 6.06 19.29 -0.72
C ILE A 79 4.92 19.88 -1.56
N GLN A 80 5.17 21.02 -2.21
CA GLN A 80 4.19 21.68 -3.07
C GLN A 80 4.12 20.99 -4.43
N TYR A 81 2.95 20.45 -4.77
CA TYR A 81 2.60 20.12 -6.15
C TYR A 81 2.04 21.37 -6.86
N PRO A 82 2.46 21.70 -8.09
CA PRO A 82 2.10 22.97 -8.74
C PRO A 82 0.64 23.08 -9.17
N ASP A 83 -0.09 21.97 -9.29
CA ASP A 83 -1.49 21.92 -9.71
C ASP A 83 -2.40 21.29 -8.67
N VAL A 84 -3.67 21.08 -9.00
CA VAL A 84 -4.59 20.32 -8.14
C VAL A 84 -4.31 18.84 -8.32
N ILE A 85 -3.96 18.14 -7.25
CA ILE A 85 -3.74 16.70 -7.27
C ILE A 85 -5.08 15.99 -7.51
N PRO A 86 -5.18 15.07 -8.49
CA PRO A 86 -6.42 14.36 -8.77
C PRO A 86 -6.80 13.42 -7.61
N VAL A 87 -8.11 13.31 -7.36
CA VAL A 87 -8.67 12.35 -6.38
C VAL A 87 -9.10 11.03 -7.02
N ASN A 88 -9.32 11.02 -8.33
CA ASN A 88 -9.76 9.84 -9.07
C ASN A 88 -8.56 8.96 -9.44
N MET A 89 -8.58 7.69 -9.04
CA MET A 89 -7.51 6.72 -9.33
C MET A 89 -7.34 6.36 -10.81
N PHE A 90 -8.34 6.65 -11.66
CA PHE A 90 -8.28 6.39 -13.11
C PHE A 90 -7.61 7.52 -13.90
N GLU A 91 -7.24 8.61 -13.24
CA GLU A 91 -6.44 9.69 -13.82
C GLU A 91 -5.03 9.20 -14.16
N ASN A 92 -4.39 9.88 -15.11
CA ASN A 92 -3.02 9.53 -15.50
C ASN A 92 -2.09 9.66 -14.28
N PRO A 93 -1.40 8.57 -13.84
CA PRO A 93 -0.58 8.60 -12.64
C PRO A 93 0.75 9.33 -12.80
N GLN A 94 1.04 9.94 -13.96
CA GLN A 94 2.27 10.70 -14.24
C GLN A 94 2.57 11.76 -13.18
N TRP A 95 1.55 12.36 -12.56
CA TRP A 95 1.73 13.32 -11.47
C TRP A 95 2.56 12.75 -10.30
N THR A 96 2.43 11.44 -10.03
CA THR A 96 3.20 10.75 -8.97
C THR A 96 4.69 10.66 -9.30
N GLU A 97 5.06 10.57 -10.59
CA GLU A 97 6.45 10.60 -11.04
C GLU A 97 7.04 12.01 -10.96
N ASP A 98 6.21 13.04 -11.16
CA ASP A 98 6.65 14.43 -11.03
C ASP A 98 6.97 14.81 -9.58
N ILE A 99 6.31 14.17 -8.59
CA ILE A 99 6.67 14.31 -7.17
C ILE A 99 8.13 13.93 -6.93
N PHE A 100 8.61 12.83 -7.51
CA PHE A 100 10.01 12.43 -7.34
C PHE A 100 10.99 13.48 -7.88
N LYS A 101 10.65 14.14 -8.99
CA LYS A 101 11.43 15.25 -9.55
C LYS A 101 11.44 16.45 -8.61
N ILE A 102 10.29 16.79 -8.02
CA ILE A 102 10.16 17.90 -7.07
C ILE A 102 11.05 17.67 -5.84
N ILE A 103 11.13 16.44 -5.33
CA ILE A 103 11.98 16.10 -4.19
C ILE A 103 13.44 15.79 -4.54
N GLY A 104 13.85 16.02 -5.80
CA GLY A 104 15.25 15.97 -6.23
C GLY A 104 15.74 14.67 -6.87
N TYR A 105 14.86 13.71 -7.17
CA TYR A 105 15.21 12.49 -7.90
C TYR A 105 14.88 12.62 -9.40
N CYS A 106 15.55 11.83 -10.25
CA CYS A 106 15.25 11.84 -11.69
C CYS A 106 13.93 11.14 -12.06
N SER A 107 13.49 10.18 -11.25
CA SER A 107 12.26 9.38 -11.39
C SER A 107 12.01 8.60 -10.10
N GLY A 108 10.83 7.98 -9.97
CA GLY A 108 10.54 7.05 -8.88
C GLY A 108 11.51 5.87 -8.84
N ASN A 109 11.79 5.27 -10.00
CA ASN A 109 12.78 4.19 -10.11
C ASN A 109 14.19 4.66 -9.73
N GLY A 110 14.55 5.90 -10.06
CA GLY A 110 15.79 6.54 -9.63
C GLY A 110 15.86 6.68 -8.11
N ALA A 111 14.77 7.14 -7.47
CA ALA A 111 14.66 7.25 -6.02
C ALA A 111 14.81 5.89 -5.33
N VAL A 112 14.10 4.87 -5.81
CA VAL A 112 14.21 3.51 -5.28
C VAL A 112 15.65 3.02 -5.37
N LYS A 113 16.30 3.13 -6.53
CA LYS A 113 17.69 2.70 -6.70
C LYS A 113 18.63 3.44 -5.74
N HIS A 114 18.47 4.75 -5.59
CA HIS A 114 19.30 5.56 -4.72
C HIS A 114 19.15 5.13 -3.24
N ILE A 115 17.91 5.12 -2.74
CA ILE A 115 17.61 4.84 -1.33
C ILE A 115 17.99 3.40 -0.95
N LYS A 116 17.73 2.40 -1.82
CA LYS A 116 18.17 1.01 -1.57
C LYS A 116 19.68 0.92 -1.42
N ASN A 117 20.42 1.63 -2.27
CA ASN A 117 21.88 1.62 -2.24
C ASN A 117 22.46 2.36 -1.02
N GLU A 118 21.85 3.47 -0.62
CA GLU A 118 22.28 4.28 0.51
C GLU A 118 21.97 3.61 1.85
N LEU A 119 20.71 3.22 2.05
CA LEU A 119 20.22 2.70 3.33
C LEU A 119 20.36 1.18 3.48
N LYS A 120 20.78 0.48 2.42
CA LYS A 120 20.94 -0.99 2.39
C LYS A 120 19.66 -1.74 2.77
N VAL A 121 18.52 -1.26 2.28
CA VAL A 121 17.20 -1.85 2.52
C VAL A 121 16.80 -2.81 1.40
N ASP A 122 16.08 -3.87 1.75
CA ASP A 122 15.66 -4.93 0.83
C ASP A 122 14.49 -4.49 -0.05
N GLN A 123 13.59 -3.67 0.49
CA GLN A 123 12.32 -3.32 -0.13
C GLN A 123 11.96 -1.86 0.14
N ILE A 124 11.29 -1.21 -0.81
CA ILE A 124 10.83 0.17 -0.68
C ILE A 124 9.40 0.32 -1.20
N VAL A 125 8.57 1.01 -0.42
CA VAL A 125 7.27 1.52 -0.82
C VAL A 125 7.26 3.03 -0.60
N THR A 126 6.74 3.78 -1.55
CA THR A 126 6.50 5.23 -1.38
C THR A 126 5.04 5.46 -1.01
N ILE A 127 4.79 6.27 0.02
CA ILE A 127 3.45 6.64 0.46
C ILE A 127 3.28 8.15 0.26
N LEU A 128 2.39 8.53 -0.65
CA LEU A 128 2.03 9.90 -0.97
C LEU A 128 0.81 10.30 -0.13
N HIS A 129 1.00 11.17 0.85
CA HIS A 129 -0.05 11.64 1.74
C HIS A 129 -0.69 12.92 1.20
N ILE A 130 -2.00 12.89 0.95
CA ILE A 130 -2.77 14.02 0.42
C ILE A 130 -3.86 14.44 1.43
N ASN A 131 -3.89 15.72 1.82
CA ASN A 131 -4.91 16.28 2.71
C ASN A 131 -6.24 16.53 1.97
N LYS A 132 -6.86 15.46 1.48
CA LYS A 132 -8.15 15.50 0.78
C LYS A 132 -9.02 14.33 1.20
N MET A 133 -10.28 14.39 0.76
CA MET A 133 -11.20 13.26 0.76
C MET A 133 -11.02 12.47 -0.53
N GLY A 134 -10.96 11.14 -0.44
CA GLY A 134 -10.90 10.27 -1.60
C GLY A 134 -10.75 8.81 -1.22
N THR A 135 -10.80 7.95 -2.23
CA THR A 135 -10.48 6.52 -2.09
C THR A 135 -8.98 6.33 -2.31
N SER A 136 -8.26 5.90 -1.28
CA SER A 136 -6.83 5.59 -1.39
C SER A 136 -6.59 4.43 -2.37
N TYR A 137 -5.43 4.40 -3.00
CA TYR A 137 -5.12 3.37 -3.99
C TYR A 137 -3.62 3.12 -4.13
N ASN A 138 -3.29 1.97 -4.72
CA ASN A 138 -1.93 1.59 -5.05
C ASN A 138 -1.64 1.68 -6.56
N LEU A 139 -0.39 2.00 -6.87
CA LEU A 139 0.20 1.89 -8.20
C LEU A 139 1.25 0.79 -8.12
N THR A 140 0.76 -0.44 -8.30
CA THR A 140 1.55 -1.67 -8.10
C THR A 140 2.17 -2.19 -9.38
N TYR A 141 3.40 -2.68 -9.28
CA TYR A 141 4.08 -3.33 -10.40
C TYR A 141 3.50 -4.73 -10.63
N TYR A 142 3.36 -5.10 -11.89
CA TYR A 142 3.06 -6.46 -12.30
C TYR A 142 3.69 -6.80 -13.64
N ASN A 143 3.81 -8.09 -13.94
CA ASN A 143 4.45 -8.52 -15.19
C ASN A 143 3.71 -7.96 -16.41
N GLY A 144 4.41 -7.17 -17.22
CA GLY A 144 3.89 -6.57 -18.45
C GLY A 144 3.33 -5.15 -18.30
N ILE A 145 3.27 -4.58 -17.08
CA ILE A 145 2.98 -3.14 -16.93
C ILE A 145 4.20 -2.29 -17.30
N ASP A 146 3.96 -1.01 -17.55
CA ASP A 146 5.01 0.00 -17.76
C ASP A 146 6.07 -0.05 -16.63
N PRO A 147 7.37 -0.08 -16.95
CA PRO A 147 8.45 -0.09 -15.95
C PRO A 147 8.43 1.05 -14.93
N MET A 148 7.75 2.18 -15.20
CA MET A 148 7.63 3.26 -14.22
C MET A 148 7.02 2.77 -12.91
N TYR A 149 6.11 1.78 -12.97
CA TYR A 149 5.43 1.23 -11.79
C TYR A 149 6.34 0.37 -10.92
N TYR A 150 7.57 0.07 -11.35
CA TYR A 150 8.52 -0.67 -10.53
C TYR A 150 8.74 0.02 -9.17
N ALA A 151 8.73 1.35 -9.15
CA ALA A 151 8.65 2.12 -7.92
C ALA A 151 7.21 2.10 -7.37
N GLU A 152 6.98 1.16 -6.46
CA GLU A 152 5.71 0.95 -5.76
C GLU A 152 5.28 2.22 -5.02
N ARG A 153 4.05 2.66 -5.31
CA ARG A 153 3.46 3.87 -4.74
C ARG A 153 2.08 3.59 -4.17
N VAL A 154 1.82 4.18 -3.01
CA VAL A 154 0.51 4.29 -2.41
C VAL A 154 0.10 5.75 -2.39
N VAL A 155 -1.12 6.03 -2.81
CA VAL A 155 -1.75 7.33 -2.66
C VAL A 155 -2.73 7.25 -1.50
N MET A 156 -2.39 7.91 -0.40
CA MET A 156 -3.19 7.95 0.83
C MET A 156 -3.91 9.29 0.96
N PHE A 157 -5.24 9.25 0.93
CA PHE A 157 -6.06 10.39 1.30
C PHE A 157 -6.22 10.45 2.82
N TYR A 158 -6.30 11.66 3.38
CA TYR A 158 -6.46 11.87 4.82
C TYR A 158 -7.85 11.49 5.34
N LYS A 159 -8.85 11.58 4.47
CA LYS A 159 -10.25 11.24 4.77
C LYS A 159 -10.82 10.35 3.67
N TYR A 160 -11.74 9.49 4.06
CA TYR A 160 -12.58 8.75 3.12
C TYR A 160 -13.58 9.69 2.42
N GLU A 161 -14.23 9.18 1.38
CA GLU A 161 -15.26 9.91 0.64
C GLU A 161 -16.48 10.28 1.50
N ASP A 162 -16.76 9.51 2.56
CA ASP A 162 -17.81 9.81 3.54
C ASP A 162 -17.42 10.89 4.56
N GLY A 163 -16.20 11.42 4.46
CA GLY A 163 -15.64 12.45 5.34
C GLY A 163 -15.03 11.91 6.64
N GLY A 164 -15.14 10.61 6.91
CA GLY A 164 -14.49 9.94 8.03
C GLY A 164 -12.96 9.97 7.91
N PRO A 165 -12.23 10.02 9.04
CA PRO A 165 -10.78 10.03 9.02
C PRO A 165 -10.23 8.66 8.59
N THR A 166 -9.20 8.66 7.76
CA THR A 166 -8.50 7.42 7.39
C THR A 166 -7.83 6.80 8.62
N CYS A 167 -8.11 5.52 8.87
CA CYS A 167 -7.65 4.80 10.07
C CYS A 167 -6.36 4.01 9.80
N ALA A 168 -5.68 3.58 10.86
CA ALA A 168 -4.47 2.77 10.80
C ALA A 168 -4.63 1.49 9.95
N ALA A 169 -5.80 0.84 9.99
CA ALA A 169 -6.05 -0.36 9.20
C ALA A 169 -5.98 -0.08 7.69
N SER A 170 -6.42 1.08 7.22
CA SER A 170 -6.29 1.46 5.79
C SER A 170 -4.84 1.67 5.37
N TYR A 171 -4.00 2.23 6.23
CA TYR A 171 -2.56 2.29 5.96
C TYR A 171 -1.93 0.90 5.87
N ALA A 172 -2.28 0.00 6.80
CA ALA A 172 -1.78 -1.38 6.75
C ALA A 172 -2.28 -2.11 5.49
N HIS A 173 -3.55 -1.95 5.13
CA HIS A 173 -4.18 -2.53 3.93
C HIS A 173 -3.43 -2.12 2.65
N GLU A 174 -3.21 -0.82 2.44
CA GLU A 174 -2.52 -0.33 1.24
C GLU A 174 -1.03 -0.67 1.20
N VAL A 175 -0.36 -0.68 2.36
CA VAL A 175 1.02 -1.19 2.43
C VAL A 175 1.05 -2.65 2.00
N LEU A 176 0.15 -3.50 2.49
CA LEU A 176 0.11 -4.91 2.09
C LEU A 176 -0.13 -5.09 0.59
N HIS A 177 -0.99 -4.27 -0.01
CA HIS A 177 -1.18 -4.27 -1.47
C HIS A 177 0.09 -3.98 -2.25
N SER A 178 0.93 -3.05 -1.77
CA SER A 178 2.22 -2.74 -2.38
C SER A 178 3.16 -3.95 -2.41
N PHE A 179 2.97 -4.91 -1.49
CA PHE A 179 3.71 -6.18 -1.46
C PHE A 179 3.00 -7.33 -2.20
N GLY A 180 2.03 -6.99 -3.04
CA GLY A 180 1.31 -7.96 -3.86
C GLY A 180 0.18 -8.68 -3.13
N ALA A 181 -0.25 -8.22 -1.95
CA ALA A 181 -1.52 -8.66 -1.38
C ALA A 181 -2.67 -8.36 -2.34
N GLY A 182 -3.65 -9.26 -2.39
CA GLY A 182 -4.78 -9.16 -3.29
C GLY A 182 -6.08 -8.98 -2.51
N GLU A 183 -7.00 -8.18 -3.06
CA GLU A 183 -8.32 -8.01 -2.46
C GLU A 183 -9.04 -9.37 -2.38
N LEU A 184 -9.60 -9.68 -1.21
CA LEU A 184 -10.30 -10.95 -0.99
C LEU A 184 -11.76 -10.90 -1.43
N TYR A 185 -12.36 -9.71 -1.53
CA TYR A 185 -13.76 -9.54 -1.94
C TYR A 185 -13.93 -9.07 -3.39
N PHE A 186 -12.84 -8.76 -4.10
CA PHE A 186 -12.83 -8.26 -5.48
C PHE A 186 -12.08 -9.22 -6.43
N PRO A 187 -12.48 -9.36 -7.72
CA PRO A 187 -13.59 -8.69 -8.39
C PRO A 187 -14.93 -9.16 -7.84
N TYR A 188 -15.92 -8.27 -7.84
CA TYR A 188 -17.30 -8.69 -7.64
C TYR A 188 -17.66 -9.60 -8.82
N ASP A 189 -17.47 -10.90 -8.64
CA ASP A 189 -18.08 -11.90 -9.51
C ASP A 189 -19.61 -11.71 -9.48
N SER A 190 -20.29 -12.13 -10.53
CA SER A 190 -21.74 -11.93 -10.65
C SER A 190 -22.55 -12.60 -9.54
N SER A 191 -21.93 -13.45 -8.74
CA SER A 191 -22.60 -14.44 -7.90
C SER A 191 -22.15 -14.42 -6.41
N LYS A 192 -21.19 -13.53 -6.08
CA LYS A 192 -20.66 -13.24 -4.73
C LYS A 192 -19.93 -14.41 -4.05
N GLU A 193 -19.53 -15.44 -4.78
CA GLU A 193 -18.88 -16.64 -4.22
C GLU A 193 -17.53 -16.28 -3.61
N ARG A 194 -16.71 -15.49 -4.31
CA ARG A 194 -15.42 -15.07 -3.78
C ARG A 194 -15.56 -14.39 -2.42
N MET A 195 -16.51 -13.46 -2.30
CA MET A 195 -16.80 -12.75 -1.05
C MET A 195 -17.27 -13.72 0.06
N LYS A 196 -18.14 -14.70 -0.26
CA LYS A 196 -18.60 -15.71 0.72
C LYS A 196 -17.45 -16.57 1.21
N LEU A 197 -16.58 -17.04 0.31
CA LEU A 197 -15.40 -17.83 0.66
C LEU A 197 -14.40 -17.02 1.48
N ALA A 198 -14.18 -15.75 1.14
CA ALA A 198 -13.36 -14.84 1.93
C ALA A 198 -13.92 -14.65 3.34
N GLN A 199 -15.24 -14.50 3.47
CA GLN A 199 -15.90 -14.42 4.77
C GLN A 199 -15.76 -15.72 5.59
N GLU A 200 -15.84 -16.88 4.95
CA GLU A 200 -15.71 -18.18 5.61
C GLU A 200 -14.27 -18.44 6.07
N TYR A 201 -13.29 -18.23 5.19
CA TYR A 201 -11.89 -18.59 5.44
C TYR A 201 -11.09 -17.49 6.15
N PHE A 202 -11.44 -16.24 5.92
CA PHE A 202 -10.67 -15.06 6.30
C PHE A 202 -11.55 -13.93 6.85
N PRO A 203 -12.50 -14.20 7.79
CA PRO A 203 -13.51 -13.22 8.24
C PRO A 203 -12.93 -11.92 8.84
N ASN A 204 -11.70 -11.98 9.33
CA ASN A 204 -10.99 -10.87 9.96
C ASN A 204 -9.73 -10.47 9.20
N ASP A 205 -9.48 -11.02 8.01
CA ASP A 205 -8.31 -10.59 7.23
C ASP A 205 -8.50 -9.15 6.77
N ILE A 206 -7.45 -8.35 6.94
CA ILE A 206 -7.44 -6.93 6.58
C ILE A 206 -7.66 -6.69 5.08
N LEU A 207 -7.40 -7.68 4.22
CA LEU A 207 -7.69 -7.64 2.77
C LEU A 207 -9.13 -8.09 2.44
N PHE A 208 -9.90 -8.51 3.44
CA PHE A 208 -11.33 -8.80 3.31
C PHE A 208 -12.19 -7.66 3.86
N ARG A 209 -11.79 -7.10 5.00
CA ARG A 209 -12.47 -5.95 5.62
C ARG A 209 -11.49 -5.02 6.32
N VAL A 210 -11.86 -3.75 6.34
CA VAL A 210 -11.19 -2.72 7.14
C VAL A 210 -12.04 -2.44 8.38
N ASP A 211 -11.37 -2.24 9.52
CA ASP A 211 -11.98 -1.93 10.81
C ASP A 211 -11.21 -0.76 11.44
N TYR A 212 -11.91 0.14 12.14
CA TYR A 212 -11.24 1.24 12.86
C TYR A 212 -10.40 0.69 14.02
N GLU A 213 -10.80 -0.43 14.62
CA GLU A 213 -10.05 -1.16 15.63
C GLU A 213 -9.16 -2.21 14.95
N ILE A 214 -7.93 -1.81 14.62
CA ILE A 214 -6.97 -2.67 13.88
C ILE A 214 -6.69 -4.01 14.57
N ASN A 215 -6.88 -4.09 15.89
CA ASN A 215 -6.72 -5.32 16.67
C ASN A 215 -7.80 -6.37 16.42
N ASN A 216 -8.92 -6.00 15.80
CA ASN A 216 -9.94 -6.95 15.34
C ASN A 216 -9.55 -7.67 14.05
N LEU A 217 -8.45 -7.23 13.41
CA LEU A 217 -8.01 -7.72 12.11
C LEU A 217 -6.83 -8.70 12.24
N THR A 218 -6.58 -9.44 11.16
CA THR A 218 -5.47 -10.36 11.01
C THR A 218 -4.87 -10.28 9.61
N ILE A 219 -3.72 -10.93 9.43
CA ILE A 219 -3.21 -11.30 8.11
C ILE A 219 -3.36 -12.81 8.00
N GLY A 220 -4.29 -13.26 7.18
CA GLY A 220 -4.60 -14.66 6.92
C GLY A 220 -3.59 -15.32 5.97
N GLU A 221 -3.69 -16.64 5.85
CA GLU A 221 -2.71 -17.45 5.12
C GLU A 221 -2.62 -17.09 3.63
N TYR A 222 -3.73 -16.73 2.98
CA TYR A 222 -3.69 -16.27 1.60
C TYR A 222 -2.89 -14.96 1.48
N THR A 223 -3.22 -13.94 2.26
CA THR A 223 -2.49 -12.67 2.29
C THR A 223 -1.02 -12.88 2.63
N ALA A 224 -0.70 -13.73 3.61
CA ALA A 224 0.66 -14.10 3.99
C ALA A 224 1.44 -14.77 2.84
N TYR A 225 0.80 -15.66 2.08
CA TYR A 225 1.40 -16.23 0.86
C TYR A 225 1.73 -15.16 -0.17
N ARG A 226 0.80 -14.24 -0.41
CA ARG A 226 0.91 -13.17 -1.40
C ARG A 226 2.05 -12.20 -1.13
N ILE A 227 2.20 -11.77 0.12
CA ILE A 227 3.28 -10.85 0.54
C ILE A 227 4.62 -11.55 0.81
N GLY A 228 4.71 -12.85 0.52
CA GLY A 228 5.97 -13.61 0.55
C GLY A 228 6.33 -14.24 1.90
N TRP A 229 5.42 -14.24 2.88
CA TRP A 229 5.63 -14.90 4.18
C TRP A 229 5.46 -16.42 4.09
N LEU A 230 4.51 -16.90 3.29
CA LEU A 230 4.37 -18.31 2.97
C LEU A 230 4.89 -18.61 1.57
N GLN A 231 5.61 -19.73 1.43
CA GLN A 231 6.18 -20.15 0.16
C GLN A 231 5.20 -20.98 -0.69
N VAL A 232 4.28 -21.68 -0.04
CA VAL A 232 3.32 -22.59 -0.68
C VAL A 232 1.92 -22.10 -0.41
N LEU A 233 1.13 -21.96 -1.47
CA LEU A 233 -0.29 -21.67 -1.37
C LEU A 233 -1.04 -22.96 -1.01
N ASN A 234 -1.87 -22.92 0.03
CA ASN A 234 -2.79 -24.02 0.30
C ASN A 234 -3.77 -24.16 -0.87
N PRO A 235 -3.92 -25.35 -1.49
CA PRO A 235 -4.77 -25.54 -2.67
C PRO A 235 -6.21 -25.02 -2.51
N LYS A 236 -6.77 -25.06 -1.30
CA LYS A 236 -8.13 -24.54 -1.04
C LYS A 236 -8.26 -23.02 -1.25
N TYR A 237 -7.16 -22.28 -1.23
CA TYR A 237 -7.11 -20.84 -1.45
C TYR A 237 -6.77 -20.44 -2.89
N GLN A 238 -6.57 -21.42 -3.79
CA GLN A 238 -6.30 -21.14 -5.20
C GLN A 238 -7.44 -20.37 -5.87
N VAL A 239 -8.67 -20.50 -5.36
CA VAL A 239 -9.84 -19.72 -5.82
C VAL A 239 -9.65 -18.20 -5.74
N PHE A 240 -8.74 -17.72 -4.89
CA PHE A 240 -8.43 -16.29 -4.78
C PHE A 240 -7.34 -15.82 -5.75
N GLU A 241 -6.59 -16.74 -6.36
CA GLU A 241 -5.63 -16.42 -7.42
C GLU A 241 -6.40 -16.16 -8.72
N ASP A 242 -6.46 -14.90 -9.13
CA ASP A 242 -6.94 -14.55 -10.45
C ASP A 242 -5.77 -14.61 -11.45
N GLU A 243 -5.88 -15.50 -12.43
CA GLU A 243 -5.08 -15.48 -13.66
C GLU A 243 -5.82 -14.57 -14.66
N GLY A 244 -5.17 -13.47 -15.07
CA GLY A 244 -5.71 -12.55 -16.09
C GLY A 244 -6.23 -13.28 -17.32
#